data_AF-A0AAE3IQU6-F1
#
_entry.id   AF-A0AAE3IQU6-F1
#
_cell.length_a   1.000
_cell.length_b   1.000
_cell.length_c   1.000
_cell.angle_alpha   90.00
_cell.angle_beta   90.00
_cell.angle_gamma   90.00
#
_symmetry.space_group_name_H-M   'P 1'
#
loop_
_entity.id
_entity.type
_entity.pdbx_description
1 polymer ?
#
loop_
_entity_poly.entity_id
_entity_poly.type
_entity_poly.pdbx_seq_one_letter_code
_entity_poly.pdbx_strand_id
1 'polypeptide(L)'
;MSTFLDVHYRNPNERPKYTRFELAKLVRDKRNELGLSVVQLADKYSVTESFWESIELASRVFNPKIYKIIGDFLEISKEELLSKEIDDVSLISYRTNTEEDEKIGEAVKLANIIFNEIVIQEKIGIQD
;
A
#
# COMPACT_ATOMS: atom_id res chain seq x y z
N MET A 1 11.67 14.77 14.09
CA MET A 1 10.68 13.85 13.48
C MET A 1 9.75 14.71 12.65
N SER A 2 9.86 14.67 11.33
CA SER A 2 8.80 15.17 10.46
C SER A 2 7.63 14.19 10.58
N THR A 3 6.47 14.68 10.97
CA THR A 3 5.24 13.86 10.90
C THR A 3 4.90 13.62 9.43
N PHE A 4 4.21 12.53 9.09
CA PHE A 4 3.73 12.31 7.70
C PHE A 4 2.87 13.47 7.16
N LEU A 5 2.32 14.33 8.03
CA LEU A 5 1.69 15.60 7.70
C LEU A 5 2.57 16.55 6.85
N ASP A 6 3.90 16.39 6.87
CA ASP A 6 4.85 17.22 6.13
C ASP A 6 5.08 16.77 4.67
N VAL A 7 4.64 15.57 4.26
CA VAL A 7 5.08 14.98 3.00
C VAL A 7 3.91 14.71 2.06
N HIS A 8 3.67 15.70 1.19
CA HIS A 8 2.86 15.67 -0.03
C HIS A 8 1.35 15.48 0.13
N TYR A 9 0.60 16.44 -0.43
CA TYR A 9 -0.83 16.35 -0.73
C TYR A 9 -1.15 15.06 -1.51
N ARG A 10 -1.46 13.97 -0.80
CA ARG A 10 -2.30 12.90 -1.33
C ARG A 10 -3.74 13.29 -1.11
N ASN A 11 -4.63 12.94 -2.03
CA ASN A 11 -6.06 13.03 -1.80
C ASN A 11 -6.35 12.26 -0.50
N PRO A 12 -6.86 12.90 0.57
CA PRO A 12 -7.06 12.26 1.87
C PRO A 12 -8.08 11.11 1.81
N ASN A 13 -8.83 11.01 0.72
CA ASN A 13 -9.81 9.94 0.52
C ASN A 13 -9.25 8.77 -0.30
N GLU A 14 -7.97 8.82 -0.69
CA GLU A 14 -7.34 7.79 -1.51
C GLU A 14 -6.20 7.11 -0.75
N ARG A 15 -6.26 5.78 -0.67
CA ARG A 15 -5.19 4.95 -0.10
C ARG A 15 -4.68 3.97 -1.15
N PRO A 16 -3.36 3.69 -1.22
CA PRO A 16 -2.87 2.55 -1.99
C PRO A 16 -3.55 1.27 -1.49
N LYS A 17 -4.06 0.45 -2.42
CA LYS A 17 -4.67 -0.84 -2.07
C LYS A 17 -3.67 -1.73 -1.33
N TYR A 18 -2.45 -1.79 -1.86
CA TYR A 18 -1.33 -2.50 -1.24
C TYR A 18 -0.17 -1.57 -0.91
N THR A 19 0.34 -1.69 0.30
CA THR A 19 1.65 -1.16 0.71
C THR A 19 2.76 -2.11 0.27
N ARG A 20 4.00 -1.61 0.20
CA ARG A 20 5.17 -2.47 -0.11
C ARG A 20 5.33 -3.63 0.88
N PHE A 21 4.91 -3.43 2.13
CA PHE A 21 5.04 -4.42 3.21
C PHE A 21 4.00 -5.52 3.06
N GLU A 22 2.75 -5.16 2.73
CA GLU A 22 1.71 -6.14 2.38
C GLU A 22 2.11 -6.96 1.15
N LEU A 23 2.63 -6.31 0.09
CA LEU A 23 3.12 -7.03 -1.09
C LEU A 23 4.26 -7.98 -0.75
N ALA A 24 5.22 -7.54 0.08
CA ALA A 24 6.31 -8.38 0.55
C ALA A 24 5.82 -9.60 1.34
N LYS A 25 4.84 -9.38 2.23
CA LYS A 25 4.17 -10.44 2.98
C LYS A 25 3.47 -11.43 2.05
N LEU A 26 2.66 -10.95 1.10
CA LEU A 26 1.96 -11.78 0.12
C LEU A 26 2.92 -12.62 -0.72
N VAL A 27 4.06 -12.05 -1.15
CA VAL A 27 5.10 -12.78 -1.89
C VAL A 27 5.69 -13.88 -1.01
N ARG A 28 6.05 -13.57 0.23
CA ARG A 28 6.60 -14.54 1.19
C ARG A 28 5.62 -15.68 1.49
N ASP A 29 4.36 -15.33 1.74
CA ASP A 29 3.30 -16.28 2.07
C ASP A 29 3.03 -17.21 0.86
N LYS A 30 2.88 -16.66 -0.35
CA LYS A 30 2.73 -17.46 -1.57
C LYS A 30 3.94 -18.36 -1.84
N ARG A 31 5.17 -17.89 -1.59
CA ARG A 31 6.36 -18.74 -1.70
C ARG A 31 6.30 -19.92 -0.73
N ASN A 32 5.96 -19.65 0.53
CA ASN A 32 5.86 -20.68 1.57
C ASN A 32 4.75 -21.70 1.25
N GLU A 33 3.59 -21.25 0.77
CA GLU A 33 2.48 -22.12 0.31
C GLU A 33 2.89 -23.03 -0.84
N LEU A 34 3.69 -22.52 -1.78
CA LEU A 34 4.23 -23.30 -2.89
C LEU A 34 5.41 -24.19 -2.50
N GLY A 35 5.91 -24.09 -1.25
CA GLY A 35 7.08 -24.84 -0.78
C GLY A 35 8.37 -24.51 -1.53
N LEU A 36 8.46 -23.31 -2.12
CA LEU A 36 9.61 -22.90 -2.92
C LEU A 36 10.71 -22.26 -2.06
N SER A 37 11.96 -22.57 -2.38
CA SER A 37 13.11 -21.86 -1.79
C SER A 37 13.33 -20.51 -2.47
N VAL A 38 14.00 -19.60 -1.75
CA VAL A 38 14.43 -18.31 -2.31
C VAL A 38 15.32 -18.51 -3.53
N VAL A 39 16.20 -19.51 -3.50
CA VAL A 39 17.12 -19.86 -4.61
C VAL A 39 16.32 -20.21 -5.86
N GLN A 40 15.30 -21.06 -5.75
CA GLN A 40 14.47 -21.48 -6.88
C GLN A 40 13.74 -20.30 -7.53
N LEU A 41 13.31 -19.32 -6.73
CA LEU A 41 12.65 -18.13 -7.25
C LEU A 41 13.63 -17.11 -7.84
N ALA A 42 14.78 -16.94 -7.20
CA ALA A 42 15.87 -16.12 -7.72
C ALA A 42 16.28 -16.59 -9.12
N ASP A 43 16.47 -17.90 -9.29
CA ASP A 43 16.77 -18.53 -10.58
C ASP A 43 15.64 -18.33 -11.59
N LYS A 44 14.38 -18.59 -11.21
CA LYS A 44 13.20 -18.45 -12.07
C LYS A 44 13.07 -17.05 -12.66
N TYR A 45 13.37 -16.01 -11.88
CA TYR A 45 13.27 -14.62 -12.30
C TYR A 45 14.62 -14.02 -12.75
N SER A 46 15.69 -14.82 -12.80
CA SER A 46 17.04 -14.38 -13.17
C SER A 46 17.52 -13.18 -12.34
N VAL A 47 17.33 -13.28 -11.02
CA VAL A 47 17.77 -12.29 -10.03
C VAL A 47 18.66 -12.97 -8.98
N THR A 48 19.37 -12.19 -8.17
CA THR A 48 20.15 -12.76 -7.06
C THR A 48 19.23 -13.14 -5.90
N GLU A 49 19.63 -14.11 -5.07
CA GLU A 49 18.91 -14.46 -3.84
C GLU A 49 18.70 -13.23 -2.95
N SER A 50 19.76 -12.44 -2.75
CA SER A 50 19.70 -11.18 -2.01
C SER A 50 18.71 -10.17 -2.58
N PHE A 51 18.48 -10.20 -3.90
CA PHE A 51 17.46 -9.35 -4.53
C PHE A 51 16.06 -9.86 -4.19
N TRP A 52 15.83 -11.18 -4.21
CA TRP A 52 14.54 -11.75 -3.83
C TRP A 52 14.23 -11.52 -2.34
N GLU A 53 15.22 -11.77 -1.46
CA GLU A 53 15.09 -11.49 -0.02
C GLU A 53 14.75 -10.03 0.25
N SER A 54 15.35 -9.09 -0.50
CA SER A 54 15.04 -7.67 -0.35
C SER A 54 13.60 -7.30 -0.73
N ILE A 55 12.94 -8.12 -1.56
CA ILE A 55 11.51 -8.01 -1.86
C ILE A 55 10.70 -8.52 -0.68
N GLU A 56 10.97 -9.74 -0.18
CA GLU A 56 10.23 -10.35 0.95
C GLU A 56 10.40 -9.58 2.27
N LEU A 57 11.52 -8.88 2.45
CA LEU A 57 11.77 -8.04 3.62
C LEU A 57 11.29 -6.59 3.45
N ALA A 58 10.80 -6.21 2.27
CA ALA A 58 10.49 -4.83 1.91
C ALA A 58 11.64 -3.83 2.22
N SER A 59 12.90 -4.30 2.21
CA SER A 59 14.07 -3.53 2.68
C SER A 59 14.52 -2.48 1.67
N ARG A 60 13.99 -2.52 0.45
CA ARG A 60 14.26 -1.55 -0.61
C ARG A 60 12.99 -0.89 -1.14
N VAL A 61 13.18 0.23 -1.83
CA VAL A 61 12.09 0.89 -2.56
C VAL A 61 11.68 0.04 -3.76
N PHE A 62 10.38 -0.21 -3.91
CA PHE A 62 9.84 -0.97 -5.02
C PHE A 62 9.79 -0.07 -6.27
N ASN A 63 10.52 -0.48 -7.30
CA ASN A 63 10.55 0.18 -8.60
C ASN A 63 9.70 -0.61 -9.61
N PRO A 64 9.46 -0.10 -10.83
CA PRO A 64 8.61 -0.78 -11.82
C PRO A 64 9.05 -2.22 -12.15
N LYS A 65 10.36 -2.52 -12.09
CA LYS A 65 10.88 -3.89 -12.29
C LYS A 65 10.40 -4.82 -11.17
N ILE A 66 10.45 -4.37 -9.92
CA ILE A 66 9.98 -5.14 -8.76
C ILE A 66 8.47 -5.36 -8.86
N TYR A 67 7.68 -4.31 -9.15
CA TYR A 67 6.23 -4.47 -9.32
C TYR A 67 5.86 -5.46 -10.43
N LYS A 68 6.61 -5.50 -11.52
CA LYS A 68 6.41 -6.49 -12.58
C LYS A 68 6.67 -7.91 -12.06
N ILE A 69 7.79 -8.14 -11.38
CA ILE A 69 8.12 -9.46 -10.80
C ILE A 69 7.05 -9.90 -9.80
N ILE A 70 6.60 -8.99 -8.94
CA ILE A 70 5.55 -9.26 -7.96
C ILE A 70 4.22 -9.58 -8.64
N GLY A 71 3.82 -8.81 -9.66
CA GLY A 71 2.58 -9.07 -10.42
C GLY A 71 2.62 -10.42 -11.12
N ASP A 72 3.73 -10.72 -11.80
CA ASP A 72 3.95 -12.01 -12.47
C ASP A 72 3.94 -13.18 -11.46
N PHE A 73 4.49 -13.00 -10.26
CA PHE A 73 4.54 -14.04 -9.23
C PHE A 73 3.20 -14.23 -8.51
N LEU A 74 2.53 -13.15 -8.14
CA LEU A 74 1.24 -13.18 -7.44
C LEU A 74 0.08 -13.46 -8.39
N GLU A 75 0.28 -13.38 -9.70
CA GLU A 75 -0.76 -13.46 -10.74
C GLU A 75 -1.78 -12.31 -10.62
N ILE A 76 -1.28 -11.13 -10.24
CA ILE A 76 -2.07 -9.91 -10.06
C ILE A 76 -1.75 -8.95 -11.21
N SER A 77 -2.78 -8.33 -11.80
CA SER A 77 -2.57 -7.37 -12.88
C SER A 77 -1.87 -6.10 -12.39
N LYS A 78 -1.21 -5.39 -13.31
CA LYS A 78 -0.55 -4.12 -12.98
C LYS A 78 -1.54 -3.07 -12.49
N GLU A 79 -2.74 -3.06 -13.07
CA GLU A 79 -3.83 -2.14 -12.72
C GLU A 79 -4.26 -2.36 -11.27
N GLU A 80 -4.37 -3.61 -10.86
CA GLU A 80 -4.76 -4.00 -9.50
C GLU A 80 -3.65 -3.68 -8.49
N LEU A 81 -2.38 -3.97 -8.81
CA LEU A 81 -1.22 -3.65 -7.96
C LEU A 81 -1.06 -2.15 -7.67
N LEU A 82 -1.46 -1.30 -8.62
CA LEU A 82 -1.36 0.16 -8.53
C LEU A 82 -2.70 0.82 -8.18
N SER A 83 -3.74 0.02 -7.94
CA SER A 83 -5.07 0.54 -7.62
C SER A 83 -5.09 1.24 -6.26
N LYS A 84 -6.09 2.09 -6.11
CA LYS A 84 -6.34 2.85 -4.90
C LYS A 84 -7.72 2.51 -4.38
N GLU A 85 -7.83 2.43 -3.06
CA GLU A 85 -9.10 2.44 -2.37
C GLU A 85 -9.54 3.90 -2.21
N ILE A 86 -10.76 4.20 -2.64
CA ILE A 86 -11.37 5.52 -2.56
C ILE A 86 -12.46 5.46 -1.51
N ASP A 87 -12.36 6.27 -0.47
CA ASP A 87 -13.41 6.40 0.53
C ASP A 87 -14.61 7.15 -0.06
N ASP A 88 -15.81 6.59 0.13
CA ASP A 88 -17.05 7.24 -0.28
C ASP A 88 -17.44 8.34 0.72
N VAL A 89 -17.32 9.59 0.28
CA VAL A 89 -17.70 10.79 1.05
C VAL A 89 -19.06 11.35 0.66
N SER A 90 -19.81 10.67 -0.23
CA SER A 90 -21.10 11.17 -0.77
C SER A 90 -22.14 11.46 0.30
N LEU A 91 -22.14 10.68 1.40
CA LEU A 91 -23.10 10.81 2.51
C LEU A 91 -22.96 12.13 3.30
N ILE A 92 -21.80 12.76 3.24
CA ILE A 92 -21.53 14.03 3.94
C ILE A 92 -22.17 15.19 3.17
N SER A 93 -22.09 15.16 1.84
CA SER A 93 -22.57 16.23 0.94
C SER A 93 -24.10 16.40 0.89
N TYR A 94 -24.88 15.39 1.28
CA TYR A 94 -26.34 15.46 1.20
C TYR A 94 -26.97 16.37 2.28
N ARG A 95 -26.26 16.62 3.38
CA ARG A 95 -26.85 17.28 4.57
C ARG A 95 -26.43 18.75 4.75
N THR A 96 -25.51 19.27 3.94
CA THR A 96 -24.89 20.57 4.18
C THR A 96 -25.05 21.47 2.96
N ASN A 97 -25.70 22.62 3.16
CA ASN A 97 -26.04 23.57 2.09
C ASN A 97 -25.84 25.02 2.58
N THR A 98 -24.90 25.23 3.52
CA THR A 98 -24.67 26.49 4.23
C THR A 98 -23.24 26.59 4.73
N GLU A 99 -22.70 27.80 4.86
CA GLU A 99 -21.32 28.20 5.26
C GLU A 99 -20.65 27.43 6.42
N GLU A 100 -21.39 26.66 7.24
CA GLU A 100 -20.84 25.60 8.12
C GLU A 100 -20.08 24.49 7.35
N ASP A 101 -20.30 24.40 6.04
CA ASP A 101 -19.67 23.50 5.08
C ASP A 101 -18.13 23.54 5.10
N GLU A 102 -17.53 24.72 5.32
CA GLU A 102 -16.06 24.84 5.29
C GLU A 102 -15.43 24.20 6.53
N LYS A 103 -15.98 24.47 7.73
CA LYS A 103 -15.50 23.87 8.99
C LYS A 103 -15.78 22.37 9.06
N ILE A 104 -16.95 21.94 8.56
CA ILE A 104 -17.29 20.52 8.44
C ILE A 104 -16.33 19.84 7.46
N GLY A 105 -16.04 20.47 6.31
CA GLY A 105 -15.07 19.99 5.33
C GLY A 105 -13.66 19.86 5.90
N GLU A 106 -13.20 20.83 6.69
CA GLU A 106 -11.91 20.77 7.38
C GLU A 106 -11.85 19.64 8.40
N ALA A 107 -12.89 19.46 9.22
CA ALA A 107 -12.96 18.39 10.20
C ALA A 107 -12.98 17.00 9.53
N VAL A 108 -13.71 16.84 8.43
CA VAL A 108 -13.74 15.60 7.63
C VAL A 108 -12.38 15.34 7.01
N LYS A 109 -11.72 16.36 6.45
CA LYS A 109 -10.37 16.25 5.90
C LYS A 109 -9.37 15.82 6.96
N LEU A 110 -9.43 16.41 8.15
CA LEU A 110 -8.57 16.04 9.28
C LEU A 110 -8.83 14.59 9.71
N ALA A 111 -10.09 14.18 9.84
CA ALA A 111 -10.44 12.81 10.18
C ALA A 111 -9.88 11.81 9.16
N ASN A 112 -10.02 12.08 7.86
CA ASN A 112 -9.50 11.22 6.81
C ASN A 112 -7.97 11.12 6.83
N ILE A 113 -7.27 12.22 7.16
CA ILE A 113 -5.81 12.19 7.36
C ILE A 113 -5.43 11.27 8.53
N ILE A 114 -6.13 11.39 9.66
CA ILE A 114 -5.87 10.55 10.84
C ILE A 114 -6.17 9.09 10.53
N PHE A 115 -7.31 8.79 9.89
CA PHE A 115 -7.67 7.43 9.49
C PHE A 115 -6.68 6.84 8.50
N ASN A 116 -6.22 7.62 7.51
CA ASN A 116 -5.17 7.19 6.58
C ASN A 116 -3.91 6.77 7.33
N GLU A 117 -3.49 7.57 8.29
CA GLU A 117 -2.29 7.28 9.07
C GLU A 117 -2.46 6.00 9.90
N ILE A 118 -3.60 5.82 10.57
CA ILE A 118 -3.90 4.60 11.35
C ILE A 118 -3.87 3.36 10.45
N VAL A 119 -4.56 3.41 9.29
CA VAL A 119 -4.61 2.29 8.34
C VAL A 119 -3.22 1.98 7.79
N ILE A 120 -2.43 2.98 7.42
CA ILE A 120 -1.06 2.77 6.92
C ILE A 120 -0.18 2.15 8.01
N GLN A 121 -0.29 2.61 9.26
CA GLN A 121 0.45 2.05 10.38
C GLN A 121 0.07 0.60 10.65
N GLU A 122 -1.22 0.25 10.59
CA GLU A 122 -1.68 -1.14 10.69
C GLU A 122 -1.09 -2.00 9.57
N LYS A 123 -1.15 -1.53 8.32
CA LYS A 123 -0.58 -2.23 7.15
C LYS A 123 0.94 -2.43 7.25
N ILE A 124 1.66 -1.58 7.98
CA ILE A 124 3.11 -1.70 8.25
C ILE A 124 3.37 -2.59 9.48
N GLY A 125 2.54 -2.47 10.52
CA GLY A 125 2.74 -3.06 11.85
C GLY A 125 2.46 -4.55 11.95
N ILE A 126 1.96 -5.20 10.89
CA ILE A 126 1.85 -6.66 10.79
C ILE A 126 3.25 -7.26 10.55
N GLN A 127 4.12 -7.18 11.56
CA GLN A 127 5.36 -7.93 11.68
C GLN A 127 5.28 -8.76 12.97
N ASP A 128 4.85 -10.01 12.84
CA ASP A 128 5.13 -11.07 13.81
C ASP A 128 6.23 -11.98 13.23
#